data_AF-A0A1W6TD29-F1
#
_entry.id   AF-A0A1W6TD29-F1
#
_cell.length_a   1.000
_cell.length_b   1.000
_cell.length_c   1.000
_cell.angle_alpha   90.00
_cell.angle_beta   90.00
_cell.angle_gamma   90.00
#
_symmetry.space_group_name_H-M   'P 1'
#
loop_
_entity.id
_entity.type
_entity.pdbx_description
1 polymer ?
#
loop_
_entity_poly.entity_id
_entity_poly.type
_entity_poly.pdbx_seq_one_letter_code
_entity_poly.pdbx_strand_id
1 'polypeptide(L)'
;MKQLNDIYKKNGIFILFIFLLGFSIPYIKDKPFVQFLAMVFALGLYIWNAYILIQVIKAVSSKQSSIHELKFLYITLGITCAAGYFYYGVMDAKELTISGLRAVKDYSHYELYTFDGAFEYFKDLFDTYLNSIYYSIVVMGTLGDSLIIVKGGFARFIVGFEVATALSITVFKVGEYFSDASSKETKASEDRIISEINRIKTGEFNSHLTGLLRRFYLWLKQAFG
;
A
#
# COMPACT_ATOMS: atom_id res chain seq x y z
N MET A 1 -13.38 6.75 -3.30
CA MET A 1 -13.12 5.81 -4.42
C MET A 1 -12.61 6.46 -5.72
N LYS A 2 -13.27 7.48 -6.31
CA LYS A 2 -12.85 8.06 -7.62
C LYS A 2 -11.39 8.54 -7.63
N GLN A 3 -10.97 9.26 -6.60
CA GLN A 3 -9.58 9.72 -6.44
C GLN A 3 -8.56 8.56 -6.40
N LEU A 4 -8.87 7.46 -5.70
CA LEU A 4 -8.00 6.30 -5.61
C LEU A 4 -7.87 5.58 -6.96
N ASN A 5 -8.99 5.42 -7.69
CA ASN A 5 -8.97 4.86 -9.04
C ASN A 5 -8.12 5.71 -9.99
N ASP A 6 -8.17 7.04 -9.87
CA ASP A 6 -7.36 7.93 -10.70
C ASP A 6 -5.87 7.79 -10.39
N ILE A 7 -5.49 7.64 -9.12
CA ILE A 7 -4.10 7.35 -8.71
C ILE A 7 -3.65 6.01 -9.29
N TYR A 8 -4.46 4.96 -9.14
CA TYR A 8 -4.16 3.63 -9.65
C TYR A 8 -3.95 3.64 -11.18
N LYS A 9 -4.83 4.32 -11.92
CA LYS A 9 -4.70 4.48 -13.39
C LYS A 9 -3.42 5.21 -13.78
N LYS A 10 -3.11 6.34 -13.12
CA LYS A 10 -1.86 7.09 -13.36
C LYS A 10 -0.63 6.21 -13.11
N ASN A 11 -0.68 5.38 -12.07
CA ASN A 11 0.41 4.46 -11.76
C ASN A 11 0.54 3.34 -12.81
N GLY A 12 -0.56 2.80 -13.33
CA GLY A 12 -0.53 1.85 -14.44
C GLY A 12 0.10 2.44 -15.71
N ILE A 13 -0.23 3.68 -16.04
CA ILE A 13 0.39 4.41 -17.16
C ILE A 13 1.89 4.61 -16.92
N PHE A 14 2.26 4.98 -15.69
CA PHE A 14 3.65 5.16 -15.29
C PHE A 14 4.47 3.86 -15.44
N ILE A 15 3.94 2.73 -14.97
CA ILE A 15 4.58 1.40 -15.14
C ILE A 15 4.76 1.07 -16.62
N LEU A 16 3.74 1.28 -17.44
CA LEU A 16 3.81 1.05 -18.88
C LEU A 16 4.94 1.88 -19.53
N PHE A 17 5.09 3.15 -19.14
CA PHE A 17 6.18 3.98 -19.65
C PHE A 17 7.56 3.52 -19.19
N ILE A 18 7.70 3.00 -17.97
CA ILE A 18 8.97 2.38 -17.54
C ILE A 18 9.27 1.13 -18.37
N PHE A 19 8.27 0.29 -18.64
CA PHE A 19 8.45 -0.87 -19.51
C PHE A 19 8.89 -0.49 -20.92
N LEU A 20 8.22 0.49 -21.53
CA LEU A 20 8.57 0.98 -22.87
C LEU A 20 9.97 1.57 -22.89
N LEU A 21 10.31 2.38 -21.89
CA LEU A 21 11.63 2.97 -21.77
C LEU A 21 12.69 1.88 -21.56
N GLY A 22 12.51 0.98 -20.60
CA GLY A 22 13.40 -0.14 -20.31
C GLY A 22 13.62 -1.02 -21.52
N PHE A 23 12.55 -1.40 -22.21
CA PHE A 23 12.63 -2.19 -23.44
C PHE A 23 13.44 -1.47 -24.53
N SER A 24 13.34 -0.15 -24.63
CA SER A 24 14.02 0.65 -25.66
C SER A 24 15.52 0.89 -25.41
N ILE A 25 15.99 0.88 -24.16
CA ILE A 25 17.39 1.19 -23.78
C ILE A 25 18.43 0.45 -24.63
N PRO A 26 18.37 -0.88 -24.81
CA PRO A 26 19.38 -1.59 -25.60
C PRO A 26 19.44 -1.14 -27.07
N TYR A 27 18.31 -0.76 -27.66
CA TYR A 27 18.20 -0.40 -29.08
C TYR A 27 18.60 1.04 -29.40
N ILE A 28 18.77 1.88 -28.38
CA ILE A 28 19.15 3.29 -28.52
C ILE A 28 20.61 3.55 -28.14
N LYS A 29 21.39 2.50 -27.81
CA LYS A 29 22.78 2.60 -27.32
C LYS A 29 23.75 3.32 -28.27
N ASP A 30 23.48 3.28 -29.57
CA ASP A 30 24.35 3.90 -30.58
C ASP A 30 23.81 5.23 -31.13
N LYS A 31 22.71 5.75 -30.55
CA LYS A 31 22.02 6.97 -31.03
C LYS A 31 22.02 8.06 -29.95
N PRO A 32 23.05 8.92 -29.89
CA PRO A 32 23.24 9.85 -28.77
C PRO A 32 22.09 10.86 -28.60
N PHE A 33 21.48 11.33 -29.69
CA PHE A 33 20.31 12.21 -29.61
C PHE A 33 19.09 11.50 -28.99
N VAL A 34 18.86 10.23 -29.34
CA VAL A 34 17.74 9.44 -28.80
C VAL A 34 17.97 9.13 -27.33
N GLN A 35 19.23 8.88 -26.92
CA GLN A 35 19.58 8.72 -25.51
C GLN A 35 19.32 9.98 -24.70
N PHE A 36 19.66 11.14 -25.24
CA PHE A 36 19.34 12.42 -24.58
C PHE A 36 17.83 12.57 -24.38
N LEU A 37 17.02 12.27 -25.40
CA LEU A 37 15.56 12.27 -25.27
C LEU A 37 15.06 11.26 -24.24
N ALA A 38 15.60 10.04 -24.23
CA ALA A 38 15.27 9.00 -23.26
C ALA A 38 15.61 9.43 -21.82
N MET A 39 16.74 10.12 -21.62
CA MET A 39 17.14 10.67 -20.33
C MET A 39 16.20 11.78 -19.86
N VAL A 40 15.81 12.70 -20.76
CA VAL A 40 14.81 13.74 -20.44
C VAL A 40 13.47 13.10 -20.08
N PHE A 41 13.06 12.07 -20.82
CA PHE A 41 11.85 11.31 -20.52
C PHE A 41 11.92 10.59 -19.17
N ALA A 42 13.05 9.95 -18.85
CA ALA A 42 13.30 9.33 -17.56
C ALA A 42 13.20 10.33 -16.40
N LEU A 43 13.74 11.55 -16.58
CA LEU A 43 13.61 12.62 -15.59
C LEU A 43 12.15 13.07 -15.42
N GLY A 44 11.38 13.14 -16.52
CA GLY A 44 9.94 13.36 -16.47
C GLY A 44 9.19 12.29 -15.67
N LEU A 45 9.54 11.02 -15.88
CA LEU A 45 9.00 9.88 -15.12
C LEU A 45 9.37 9.99 -13.64
N TYR A 46 10.60 10.37 -13.31
CA TYR A 46 11.02 10.59 -11.93
C TYR A 46 10.15 11.65 -11.20
N ILE A 47 9.89 12.78 -11.85
CA ILE A 47 9.01 13.83 -11.30
C ILE A 47 7.57 13.33 -11.19
N TRP A 48 7.09 12.56 -12.18
CA TRP A 48 5.76 11.96 -12.14
C TRP A 48 5.62 11.00 -10.94
N ASN A 49 6.62 10.16 -10.67
CA ASN A 49 6.61 9.27 -9.50
C ASN A 49 6.39 10.06 -8.19
N ALA A 50 7.17 11.13 -7.97
CA ALA A 50 6.99 12.02 -6.83
C ALA A 50 5.56 12.61 -6.76
N TYR A 51 4.99 13.01 -7.90
CA TYR A 51 3.61 13.51 -7.99
C TYR A 51 2.55 12.45 -7.64
N ILE A 52 2.75 11.16 -7.99
CA ILE A 52 1.84 10.08 -7.60
C ILE A 52 1.95 9.83 -6.09
N LEU A 53 3.17 9.76 -5.53
CA LEU A 53 3.40 9.57 -4.09
C LEU A 53 2.71 10.66 -3.25
N ILE A 54 2.79 11.94 -3.68
CA ILE A 54 2.09 13.05 -3.01
C ILE A 54 0.56 12.87 -3.03
N GLN A 55 -0.01 12.34 -4.13
CA GLN A 55 -1.45 12.06 -4.19
C GLN A 55 -1.86 10.93 -3.24
N VAL A 56 -1.00 9.91 -3.08
CA VAL A 56 -1.22 8.84 -2.08
C VAL A 56 -1.25 9.43 -0.67
N ILE A 57 -0.32 10.32 -0.31
CA ILE A 57 -0.33 11.03 0.99
C ILE A 57 -1.66 11.75 1.22
N LYS A 58 -2.12 12.51 0.22
CA LYS A 58 -3.40 13.24 0.31
C LYS A 58 -4.58 12.30 0.51
N ALA A 59 -4.57 11.13 -0.14
CA ALA A 59 -5.61 10.13 0.02
C ALA A 59 -5.57 9.50 1.44
N VAL A 60 -4.38 9.22 1.96
CA VAL A 60 -4.18 8.71 3.33
C VAL A 60 -4.65 9.72 4.37
N SER A 61 -4.42 11.01 4.18
CA SER A 61 -4.80 12.05 5.15
C SER A 61 -6.32 12.29 5.29
N SER A 62 -7.16 11.75 4.40
CA SER A 62 -8.62 11.94 4.46
C SER A 62 -9.26 11.36 5.74
N LYS A 63 -10.17 12.09 6.40
CA LYS A 63 -10.67 11.72 7.75
C LYS A 63 -11.68 10.57 7.79
N GLN A 64 -12.33 10.22 6.69
CA GLN A 64 -13.31 9.13 6.65
C GLN A 64 -12.98 8.23 5.46
N SER A 65 -12.59 6.99 5.75
CA SER A 65 -12.31 5.98 4.73
C SER A 65 -13.04 4.70 5.08
N SER A 66 -13.84 4.19 4.15
CA SER A 66 -14.44 2.85 4.31
C SER A 66 -13.37 1.76 4.32
N ILE A 67 -13.66 0.59 4.89
CA ILE A 67 -12.72 -0.55 4.87
C ILE A 67 -12.33 -0.97 3.45
N HIS A 68 -13.23 -0.82 2.48
CA HIS A 68 -12.96 -1.10 1.08
C HIS A 68 -11.96 -0.10 0.49
N GLU A 69 -12.11 1.19 0.81
CA GLU A 69 -11.16 2.24 0.43
C GLU A 69 -9.79 2.04 1.09
N LEU A 70 -9.75 1.58 2.34
CA LEU A 70 -8.49 1.28 3.04
C LEU A 70 -7.72 0.14 2.37
N LYS A 71 -8.41 -0.96 2.04
CA LYS A 71 -7.80 -2.08 1.28
C LYS A 71 -7.26 -1.60 -0.06
N PHE A 72 -8.06 -0.82 -0.79
CA PHE A 72 -7.65 -0.31 -2.10
C PHE A 72 -6.49 0.69 -2.01
N LEU A 73 -6.47 1.53 -0.97
CA LEU A 73 -5.38 2.46 -0.69
C LEU A 73 -4.07 1.71 -0.35
N TYR A 74 -4.15 0.65 0.44
CA TYR A 74 -2.99 -0.20 0.77
C TYR A 74 -2.42 -0.86 -0.50
N ILE A 75 -3.27 -1.44 -1.34
CA ILE A 75 -2.85 -2.01 -2.64
C ILE A 75 -2.25 -0.92 -3.54
N THR A 76 -2.88 0.26 -3.60
CA THR A 76 -2.40 1.38 -4.42
C THR A 76 -1.03 1.87 -3.96
N LEU A 77 -0.81 1.95 -2.64
CA LEU A 77 0.48 2.30 -2.07
C LEU A 77 1.57 1.32 -2.53
N GLY A 78 1.34 0.02 -2.35
CA GLY A 78 2.33 -0.99 -2.72
C GLY A 78 2.67 -0.98 -4.20
N ILE A 79 1.66 -0.93 -5.07
CA ILE A 79 1.90 -0.89 -6.53
C ILE A 79 2.61 0.43 -6.93
N THR A 80 2.34 1.55 -6.23
CA THR A 80 3.02 2.82 -6.52
C THR A 80 4.50 2.77 -6.10
N CYS A 81 4.80 2.26 -4.91
CA CYS A 81 6.18 2.10 -4.44
C CYS A 81 6.94 1.08 -5.30
N ALA A 82 6.31 -0.05 -5.64
CA ALA A 82 6.85 -1.05 -6.56
C ALA A 82 7.19 -0.45 -7.94
N ALA A 83 6.35 0.44 -8.47
CA ALA A 83 6.66 1.15 -9.72
C ALA A 83 7.90 2.05 -9.59
N GLY A 84 8.07 2.71 -8.44
CA GLY A 84 9.27 3.48 -8.12
C GLY A 84 10.53 2.61 -8.02
N TYR A 85 10.44 1.44 -7.38
CA TYR A 85 11.53 0.47 -7.33
C TYR A 85 11.87 -0.08 -8.71
N PHE A 86 10.85 -0.38 -9.51
CA PHE A 86 11.03 -0.85 -10.89
C PHE A 86 11.72 0.20 -11.76
N TYR A 87 11.33 1.47 -11.65
CA TYR A 87 12.03 2.58 -12.31
C TYR A 87 13.54 2.55 -12.02
N TYR A 88 13.92 2.37 -10.75
CA TYR A 88 15.32 2.27 -10.37
C TYR A 88 15.98 1.00 -10.88
N GLY A 89 15.31 -0.16 -10.78
CA GLY A 89 15.82 -1.43 -11.30
C GLY A 89 16.10 -1.40 -12.79
N VAL A 90 15.35 -0.59 -13.56
CA VAL A 90 15.57 -0.39 -15.00
C VAL A 90 16.67 0.63 -15.28
N MET A 91 16.62 1.82 -14.65
CA MET A 91 17.53 2.93 -14.95
C MET A 91 18.95 2.73 -14.38
N ASP A 92 19.08 2.03 -13.27
CA ASP A 92 20.35 1.84 -12.58
C ASP A 92 20.92 0.45 -12.84
N ALA A 93 21.51 0.29 -14.02
CA ALA A 93 22.12 -0.98 -14.44
C ALA A 93 23.28 -1.44 -13.55
N LYS A 94 23.88 -0.56 -12.75
CA LYS A 94 24.97 -0.88 -11.82
C LYS A 94 24.46 -1.18 -10.40
N GLU A 95 23.14 -1.16 -10.18
CA GLU A 95 22.53 -1.41 -8.87
C GLU A 95 23.11 -0.53 -7.74
N LEU A 96 23.49 0.71 -8.07
CA LEU A 96 24.09 1.65 -7.11
C LEU A 96 23.06 2.21 -6.12
N THR A 97 21.79 2.22 -6.52
CA THR A 97 20.67 2.83 -5.82
C THR A 97 19.90 1.77 -5.03
N ILE A 98 19.51 0.68 -5.71
CA ILE A 98 18.91 -0.51 -5.12
C ILE A 98 19.54 -1.73 -5.78
N SER A 99 20.05 -2.67 -4.98
CA SER A 99 20.61 -3.93 -5.47
C SER A 99 19.74 -5.12 -5.11
N GLY A 100 19.72 -6.16 -5.95
CA GLY A 100 19.00 -7.40 -5.73
C GLY A 100 17.58 -7.42 -6.31
N LEU A 101 17.14 -6.34 -6.95
CA LEU A 101 15.84 -6.29 -7.66
C LEU A 101 15.96 -6.67 -9.13
N ARG A 102 17.09 -6.35 -9.76
CA ARG A 102 17.27 -6.42 -11.20
C ARG A 102 17.57 -7.87 -11.62
N ALA A 103 16.67 -8.45 -12.40
CA ALA A 103 16.91 -9.72 -13.09
C ALA A 103 17.59 -9.53 -14.44
N VAL A 104 17.46 -8.33 -15.04
CA VAL A 104 18.07 -7.98 -16.33
C VAL A 104 19.59 -8.03 -16.26
N LYS A 105 20.17 -8.92 -17.07
CA LYS A 105 21.62 -9.12 -17.24
C LYS A 105 22.23 -8.05 -18.15
N ASP A 106 23.54 -8.14 -18.38
CA ASP A 106 24.19 -7.32 -19.41
C ASP A 106 23.61 -7.62 -20.80
N TYR A 107 23.46 -6.59 -21.62
CA TYR A 107 22.81 -6.67 -22.93
C TYR A 107 23.52 -7.63 -23.89
N SER A 108 24.82 -7.85 -23.68
CA SER A 108 25.65 -8.81 -24.41
C SER A 108 25.20 -10.27 -24.25
N HIS A 109 24.44 -10.59 -23.20
CA HIS A 109 23.87 -11.93 -22.98
C HIS A 109 22.62 -12.22 -23.83
N TYR A 110 22.01 -11.20 -24.42
CA TYR A 110 20.78 -11.36 -25.19
C TYR A 110 21.08 -11.18 -26.69
N GLU A 111 20.55 -12.09 -27.51
CA GLU A 111 20.52 -11.90 -28.96
C GLU A 111 19.38 -10.94 -29.36
N LEU A 112 19.49 -9.68 -28.96
CA LEU A 112 18.41 -8.67 -28.99
C LEU A 112 17.77 -8.43 -30.37
N TYR A 113 18.46 -8.76 -31.45
CA TYR A 113 17.96 -8.63 -32.82
C TYR A 113 17.19 -9.88 -33.31
N THR A 114 17.03 -10.88 -32.45
CA THR A 114 16.18 -12.06 -32.67
C THR A 114 14.91 -11.96 -31.83
N PHE A 115 13.86 -12.65 -32.25
CA PHE A 115 12.61 -12.70 -31.49
C PHE A 115 12.82 -13.32 -30.10
N ASP A 116 13.58 -14.42 -30.03
CA ASP A 116 13.83 -15.14 -28.78
C ASP A 116 14.64 -14.31 -27.79
N GLY A 117 15.71 -13.64 -28.25
CA GLY A 117 16.51 -12.76 -27.39
C GLY A 117 15.74 -11.54 -26.91
N ALA A 118 14.90 -10.93 -27.77
CA ALA A 118 14.03 -9.84 -27.36
C ALA A 118 12.96 -10.28 -26.35
N PHE A 119 12.43 -11.51 -26.49
CA PHE A 119 11.47 -12.08 -25.56
C PHE A 119 12.10 -12.43 -24.20
N GLU A 120 13.32 -13.00 -24.19
CA GLU A 120 14.06 -13.27 -22.95
C GLU A 120 14.37 -11.97 -22.20
N TYR A 121 14.76 -10.91 -22.91
CA TYR A 121 14.96 -9.59 -22.32
C TYR A 121 13.67 -9.00 -21.72
N PHE A 122 12.54 -9.12 -22.44
CA PHE A 122 11.24 -8.69 -21.94
C PHE A 122 10.83 -9.48 -20.68
N LYS A 123 11.10 -10.78 -20.65
CA LYS A 123 10.86 -11.62 -19.48
C LYS A 123 11.69 -11.14 -18.28
N ASP A 124 12.97 -10.87 -18.45
CA ASP A 124 13.82 -10.41 -17.34
C ASP A 124 13.42 -8.99 -16.86
N LEU A 125 12.91 -8.13 -17.75
CA LEU A 125 12.26 -6.87 -17.36
C LEU A 125 11.00 -7.12 -16.53
N PHE A 126 10.18 -8.08 -16.92
CA PHE A 126 8.99 -8.47 -16.18
C PHE A 126 9.32 -9.07 -14.81
N ASP A 127 10.34 -9.94 -14.73
CA ASP A 127 10.82 -10.51 -13.47
C ASP A 127 11.39 -9.41 -12.55
N THR A 128 12.07 -8.39 -13.11
CA THR A 128 12.50 -7.21 -12.34
C THR A 128 11.32 -6.42 -11.77
N TYR A 129 10.22 -6.30 -12.51
CA TYR A 129 8.98 -5.70 -12.01
C TYR A 129 8.34 -6.55 -10.90
N LEU A 130 8.29 -7.87 -11.07
CA LEU A 130 7.76 -8.78 -10.04
C LEU A 130 8.59 -8.73 -8.75
N ASN A 131 9.92 -8.69 -8.85
CA ASN A 131 10.81 -8.49 -7.71
C ASN A 131 10.53 -7.17 -6.99
N SER A 132 10.20 -6.13 -7.75
CA SER A 132 9.84 -4.81 -7.19
C SER A 132 8.50 -4.86 -6.43
N ILE A 133 7.52 -5.64 -6.91
CA ILE A 133 6.26 -5.90 -6.18
C ILE A 133 6.54 -6.69 -4.91
N TYR A 134 7.31 -7.77 -5.01
CA TYR A 134 7.70 -8.59 -3.86
C TYR A 134 8.37 -7.73 -2.79
N TYR A 135 9.33 -6.90 -3.19
CA TYR A 135 10.02 -6.01 -2.26
C TYR A 135 9.08 -5.01 -1.59
N SER A 136 8.17 -4.39 -2.34
CA SER A 136 7.15 -3.51 -1.77
C SER A 136 6.29 -4.22 -0.71
N ILE A 137 5.83 -5.45 -0.98
CA ILE A 137 5.07 -6.24 0.00
C ILE A 137 5.89 -6.51 1.26
N VAL A 138 7.16 -6.90 1.11
CA VAL A 138 8.07 -7.17 2.22
C VAL A 138 8.33 -5.91 3.07
N VAL A 139 8.51 -4.75 2.42
CA VAL A 139 8.70 -3.46 3.09
C VAL A 139 7.43 -3.04 3.82
N MET A 140 6.26 -3.13 3.18
CA MET A 140 4.97 -2.81 3.80
C MET A 140 4.62 -3.75 4.96
N GLY A 141 5.06 -5.01 4.88
CA GLY A 141 4.95 -5.99 5.95
C GLY A 141 6.01 -5.85 7.04
N THR A 142 6.97 -4.93 6.89
CA THR A 142 8.11 -4.73 7.81
C THR A 142 8.96 -5.98 8.04
N LEU A 143 8.92 -6.94 7.12
CA LEU A 143 9.64 -8.22 7.22
C LEU A 143 11.13 -8.06 6.86
N GLY A 144 11.43 -7.14 5.94
CA GLY A 144 12.77 -6.94 5.40
C GLY A 144 13.27 -8.11 4.54
N ASP A 145 14.22 -7.84 3.66
CA ASP A 145 14.96 -8.86 2.91
C ASP A 145 16.44 -8.44 2.90
N SER A 146 17.32 -9.31 3.41
CA SER A 146 18.76 -9.01 3.50
C SER A 146 19.47 -9.06 2.15
N LEU A 147 18.85 -9.65 1.13
CA LEU A 147 19.38 -9.71 -0.23
C LEU A 147 19.19 -8.38 -0.99
N ILE A 148 18.25 -7.55 -0.55
CA ILE A 148 17.92 -6.28 -1.21
C ILE A 148 18.49 -5.11 -0.41
N ILE A 149 19.44 -4.38 -1.01
CA ILE A 149 20.16 -3.29 -0.32
C ILE A 149 19.84 -1.97 -0.99
N VAL A 150 19.35 -1.00 -0.19
CA VAL A 150 19.00 0.34 -0.65
C VAL A 150 20.05 1.36 -0.21
N LYS A 151 20.79 1.91 -1.19
CA LYS A 151 21.92 2.82 -0.96
C LYS A 151 21.63 4.25 -1.36
N GLY A 152 20.79 4.48 -2.39
CA GLY A 152 20.51 5.82 -2.90
C GLY A 152 19.52 6.63 -2.06
N GLY A 153 19.74 7.96 -1.99
CA GLY A 153 18.96 8.86 -1.13
C GLY A 153 17.45 8.87 -1.39
N PHE A 154 17.04 9.00 -2.66
CA PHE A 154 15.60 9.01 -2.98
C PHE A 154 14.97 7.62 -2.90
N ALA A 155 15.69 6.54 -3.21
CA ALA A 155 15.19 5.19 -2.99
C ALA A 155 14.95 4.91 -1.49
N ARG A 156 15.84 5.36 -0.60
CA ARG A 156 15.61 5.33 0.85
C ARG A 156 14.40 6.15 1.27
N PHE A 157 14.18 7.30 0.62
CA PHE A 157 12.97 8.09 0.85
C PHE A 157 11.71 7.30 0.46
N ILE A 158 11.68 6.61 -0.69
CA ILE A 158 10.53 5.77 -1.08
C ILE A 158 10.29 4.67 -0.04
N VAL A 159 11.33 3.96 0.41
CA VAL A 159 11.20 2.93 1.46
C VAL A 159 10.66 3.51 2.76
N GLY A 160 11.25 4.61 3.25
CA GLY A 160 10.79 5.27 4.47
C GLY A 160 9.35 5.78 4.35
N PHE A 161 9.00 6.34 3.19
CA PHE A 161 7.65 6.76 2.85
C PHE A 161 6.67 5.58 2.88
N GLU A 162 7.03 4.46 2.27
CA GLU A 162 6.20 3.25 2.20
C GLU A 162 5.93 2.70 3.60
N VAL A 163 6.97 2.54 4.42
CA VAL A 163 6.85 2.06 5.80
C VAL A 163 5.98 3.01 6.64
N ALA A 164 6.26 4.31 6.62
CA ALA A 164 5.51 5.29 7.40
C ALA A 164 4.04 5.34 6.99
N THR A 165 3.75 5.26 5.69
CA THR A 165 2.39 5.30 5.17
C THR A 165 1.65 4.00 5.43
N ALA A 166 2.30 2.84 5.27
CA ALA A 166 1.72 1.54 5.59
C ALA A 166 1.34 1.46 7.08
N LEU A 167 2.25 1.87 7.97
CA LEU A 167 1.98 1.98 9.41
C LEU A 167 0.83 2.94 9.71
N SER A 168 0.77 4.08 9.02
CA SER A 168 -0.32 5.05 9.22
C SER A 168 -1.68 4.48 8.82
N ILE A 169 -1.74 3.70 7.73
CA ILE A 169 -2.97 3.02 7.30
C ILE A 169 -3.35 1.92 8.30
N THR A 170 -2.41 1.09 8.72
CA THR A 170 -2.70 -0.07 9.59
C THR A 170 -3.00 0.32 11.04
N VAL A 171 -2.20 1.20 11.64
CA VAL A 171 -2.35 1.57 13.05
C VAL A 171 -3.50 2.55 13.23
N PHE A 172 -3.48 3.67 12.49
CA PHE A 172 -4.48 4.72 12.73
C PHE A 172 -5.81 4.39 12.08
N LYS A 173 -5.83 4.06 10.78
CA LYS A 173 -7.12 3.91 10.10
C LYS A 173 -7.82 2.58 10.33
N VAL A 174 -7.10 1.47 10.22
CA VAL A 174 -7.69 0.15 10.50
C VAL A 174 -8.01 0.02 11.99
N GLY A 175 -7.13 0.52 12.87
CA GLY A 175 -7.38 0.58 14.31
C GLY A 175 -8.63 1.41 14.66
N GLU A 176 -8.75 2.63 14.15
CA GLU A 176 -9.95 3.48 14.35
C GLU A 176 -11.22 2.80 13.83
N TYR A 177 -11.17 2.19 12.63
CA TYR A 177 -12.32 1.51 12.05
C TYR A 177 -12.87 0.40 12.95
N PHE A 178 -11.99 -0.47 13.48
CA PHE A 178 -12.41 -1.54 14.37
C PHE A 178 -12.81 -1.04 15.77
N SER A 179 -12.19 0.03 16.26
CA SER A 179 -12.59 0.69 17.51
C SER A 179 -14.01 1.27 17.42
N ASP A 180 -14.32 1.95 16.32
CA ASP A 180 -15.66 2.51 16.06
C ASP A 180 -16.70 1.41 15.87
N ALA A 181 -16.35 0.34 15.15
CA ALA A 181 -17.24 -0.81 14.95
C ALA A 181 -17.56 -1.49 16.29
N SER A 182 -16.55 -1.76 17.11
CA SER A 182 -16.71 -2.34 18.45
C SER A 182 -17.54 -1.45 19.37
N SER A 183 -17.32 -0.13 19.33
CA SER A 183 -18.10 0.83 20.11
C SER A 183 -19.58 0.86 19.71
N LYS A 184 -19.87 0.76 18.40
CA LYS A 184 -21.24 0.69 17.89
C LYS A 184 -21.92 -0.63 18.26
N GLU A 185 -21.20 -1.74 18.19
CA GLU A 185 -21.72 -3.06 18.59
C GLU A 185 -21.99 -3.13 20.10
N THR A 186 -21.12 -2.51 20.90
CA THR A 186 -21.30 -2.39 22.36
C THR A 186 -22.54 -1.57 22.68
N LYS A 187 -22.74 -0.40 22.06
CA LYS A 187 -23.95 0.41 22.24
C LYS A 187 -25.21 -0.33 21.80
N ALA A 188 -25.17 -1.01 20.65
CA ALA A 188 -26.30 -1.81 20.18
C ALA A 188 -26.66 -2.96 21.16
N SER A 189 -25.65 -3.52 21.83
CA SER A 189 -25.84 -4.53 22.87
C SER A 189 -26.43 -3.92 24.16
N GLU A 190 -25.93 -2.76 24.58
CA GLU A 190 -26.50 -1.99 25.71
C GLU A 190 -27.97 -1.64 25.46
N ASP A 191 -28.29 -1.09 24.29
CA ASP A 191 -29.66 -0.74 23.91
C ASP A 191 -30.58 -1.96 23.92
N ARG A 192 -30.08 -3.12 23.46
CA ARG A 192 -30.82 -4.39 23.50
C ARG A 192 -31.09 -4.83 24.93
N ILE A 193 -30.09 -4.77 25.82
CA ILE A 193 -30.24 -5.11 27.25
C ILE A 193 -31.25 -4.16 27.92
N ILE A 194 -31.13 -2.85 27.69
CA ILE A 194 -32.07 -1.85 28.25
C ILE A 194 -33.49 -2.11 27.74
N SER A 195 -33.65 -2.40 26.46
CA SER A 195 -34.95 -2.71 25.87
C SER A 195 -35.59 -3.95 26.50
N GLU A 196 -34.80 -4.98 26.77
CA GLU A 196 -35.29 -6.23 27.36
C GLU A 196 -35.62 -6.06 28.86
N ILE A 197 -34.81 -5.29 29.61
CA ILE A 197 -35.12 -4.87 30.99
C ILE A 197 -36.43 -4.09 31.03
N ASN A 198 -36.61 -3.14 30.10
CA ASN A 198 -37.83 -2.34 30.03
C ASN A 198 -39.05 -3.19 29.63
N ARG A 199 -38.89 -4.19 28.76
CA ARG A 199 -39.95 -5.14 28.40
C ARG A 199 -40.36 -6.01 29.58
N ILE A 200 -39.42 -6.44 30.41
CA ILE A 200 -39.71 -7.14 31.68
C ILE A 200 -40.42 -6.21 32.67
N LYS A 201 -40.15 -4.90 32.62
CA LYS A 201 -40.81 -3.90 33.47
C LYS A 201 -42.25 -3.60 33.06
N THR A 202 -42.59 -3.72 31.78
CA THR A 202 -43.92 -3.39 31.23
C THR A 202 -44.81 -4.61 30.98
N GLY A 203 -44.22 -5.81 30.84
CA GLY A 203 -44.96 -7.07 30.93
C GLY A 203 -45.20 -7.43 32.39
N GLU A 204 -46.47 -7.50 32.79
CA GLU A 204 -46.92 -8.00 34.10
C GLU A 204 -46.13 -9.25 34.51
N PHE A 205 -45.29 -9.19 35.56
CA PHE A 205 -45.01 -10.37 36.38
C PHE A 205 -44.48 -9.99 37.77
N ASN A 206 -45.29 -10.34 38.78
CA ASN A 206 -44.97 -10.57 40.18
C ASN A 206 -43.91 -9.67 40.85
N SER A 207 -44.39 -8.76 41.71
CA SER A 207 -43.68 -7.80 42.56
C SER A 207 -42.53 -8.34 43.45
N HIS A 208 -42.28 -9.65 43.46
CA HIS A 208 -41.34 -10.30 44.37
C HIS A 208 -39.90 -10.40 43.82
N LEU A 209 -39.72 -10.57 42.50
CA LEU A 209 -38.40 -10.78 41.89
C LEU A 209 -37.68 -9.47 41.56
N THR A 210 -38.44 -8.44 41.20
CA THR A 210 -37.97 -7.07 40.96
C THR A 210 -37.46 -6.39 42.23
N GLY A 211 -38.06 -6.68 43.39
CA GLY A 211 -37.56 -6.21 44.69
C GLY A 211 -36.21 -6.81 45.07
N LEU A 212 -35.98 -8.08 44.71
CA LEU A 212 -34.76 -8.83 45.03
C LEU A 212 -33.57 -8.38 44.17
N LEU A 213 -33.79 -8.24 42.87
CA LEU A 213 -32.76 -7.75 41.93
C LEU A 213 -32.37 -6.29 42.21
N ARG A 214 -33.33 -5.44 42.60
CA ARG A 214 -33.05 -4.05 42.98
C ARG A 214 -32.19 -3.96 44.25
N ARG A 215 -32.44 -4.82 45.24
CA ARG A 215 -31.61 -4.90 46.46
C ARG A 215 -30.21 -5.42 46.14
N PHE A 216 -30.10 -6.40 45.24
CA PHE A 216 -28.81 -6.94 44.84
C PHE A 216 -27.95 -5.92 44.07
N TYR A 217 -28.56 -5.14 43.17
CA TYR A 217 -27.87 -4.06 42.46
C TYR A 217 -27.41 -2.93 43.41
N LEU A 218 -28.25 -2.54 44.37
CA LEU A 218 -27.87 -1.54 45.37
C LEU A 218 -26.75 -2.03 46.29
N TRP A 219 -26.77 -3.31 46.66
CA TRP A 219 -25.70 -3.94 47.45
C TRP A 219 -24.38 -3.99 46.68
N LEU A 220 -24.39 -4.40 45.41
CA LEU A 220 -23.20 -4.39 44.55
C LEU A 220 -22.60 -2.98 44.39
N LYS A 221 -23.46 -1.97 44.25
CA LYS A 221 -23.04 -0.58 44.13
C LYS A 221 -22.39 -0.02 45.41
N GLN A 222 -22.78 -0.52 46.59
CA GLN A 222 -22.16 -0.16 47.87
C GLN A 222 -20.89 -0.96 48.18
N ALA A 223 -20.76 -2.17 47.64
CA ALA A 223 -19.61 -3.03 47.89
C ALA A 223 -18.41 -2.71 46.97
N PHE A 224 -18.66 -2.09 45.81
CA PHE A 224 -17.66 -1.89 44.76
C PHE A 224 -17.61 -0.47 44.17
N GLY A 225 -18.33 0.49 44.75
CA GLY A 225 -18.26 1.92 44.42
C GLY A 225 -17.91 2.73 45.66
#